data_AF-A0A6J4YIM1-F1
#
_entry.id   AF-A0A6J4YIM1-F1
#
_cell.length_a   1.000
_cell.length_b   1.000
_cell.length_c   1.000
_cell.angle_alpha   90.00
_cell.angle_beta   90.00
_cell.angle_gamma   90.00
#
_symmetry.space_group_name_H-M   'P 1'
#
loop_
_entity.id
_entity.type
_entity.pdbx_description
1 polymer ?
#
loop_
_entity_poly.entity_id
_entity_poly.type
_entity_poly.pdbx_seq_one_letter_code
_entity_poly.pdbx_strand_id
1 'polypeptide(L)'
;MSYDLYFTEPKIERDDFIAYFHDRQNYEVSDMQVFYQNEDTGVYFLIDYNESADEDPEAIESTASLNLNYYRPHFFGLEAVDEISALIDHFQFSIHDPQNAGMADGPFSKEGFLRAWNHGNEFGYSAILQGDNAPDKVWTIPTEQLESIWKWNYKKDAVQESFREDSFVPRVFFMAVGGKVVSVTVWPDAISELIPRVDFLVIDKDELAPRSLFRGRKKDQVLLPFDELAFDFEPYVTSEHSLLAYTLPAPQVPENLRKRIRDLKQTGITGEGISMDQVLNAEIVTKFKKG
;
A
#
# COMPACT_ATOMS: atom_id res chain seq x y z
N MET A 1 -11.87 -4.10 15.55
CA MET A 1 -12.95 -4.78 14.80
C MET A 1 -12.35 -5.27 13.50
N SER A 2 -12.70 -6.49 13.10
CA SER A 2 -12.11 -7.20 11.98
C SER A 2 -13.19 -7.91 11.16
N TYR A 3 -12.82 -8.26 9.95
CA TYR A 3 -13.47 -9.24 9.10
C TYR A 3 -12.79 -10.59 9.33
N ASP A 4 -13.57 -11.62 9.61
CA ASP A 4 -13.08 -12.96 9.94
C ASP A 4 -13.65 -13.98 8.94
N LEU A 5 -12.79 -14.57 8.12
CA LEU A 5 -13.19 -15.54 7.08
C LEU A 5 -12.63 -16.92 7.39
N TYR A 6 -13.48 -17.93 7.43
CA TYR A 6 -13.09 -19.29 7.80
C TYR A 6 -12.98 -20.16 6.56
N PHE A 7 -11.85 -20.85 6.39
CA PHE A 7 -11.61 -21.82 5.32
C PHE A 7 -11.98 -23.21 5.83
N THR A 8 -13.06 -23.80 5.33
CA THR A 8 -13.72 -24.96 5.99
C THR A 8 -13.21 -26.30 5.50
N GLU A 9 -13.55 -26.68 4.27
CA GLU A 9 -13.20 -27.94 3.61
C GLU A 9 -12.41 -27.69 2.34
N PRO A 10 -11.41 -28.51 1.96
CA PRO A 10 -10.97 -29.71 2.68
C PRO A 10 -10.14 -29.40 3.93
N LYS A 11 -10.00 -30.38 4.83
CA LYS A 11 -8.95 -30.35 5.86
C LYS A 11 -7.57 -30.50 5.20
N ILE A 12 -6.68 -29.56 5.48
CA ILE A 12 -5.29 -29.56 5.01
C ILE A 12 -4.38 -29.78 6.21
N GLU A 13 -3.38 -30.63 6.06
CA GLU A 13 -2.37 -30.83 7.08
C GLU A 13 -1.57 -29.55 7.29
N ARG A 14 -1.26 -29.24 8.54
CA ARG A 14 -0.56 -28.00 8.93
C ARG A 14 0.71 -27.77 8.13
N ASP A 15 1.55 -28.80 7.99
CA ASP A 15 2.84 -28.66 7.32
C ASP A 15 2.67 -28.33 5.82
N ASP A 16 1.63 -28.87 5.16
CA ASP A 16 1.28 -28.53 3.77
C ASP A 16 0.74 -27.10 3.66
N PHE A 17 -0.09 -26.68 4.62
CA PHE A 17 -0.63 -25.32 4.70
C PHE A 17 0.49 -24.27 4.87
N ILE A 18 1.40 -24.48 5.82
CA ILE A 18 2.55 -23.61 6.08
C ILE A 18 3.51 -23.59 4.88
N ALA A 19 3.75 -24.74 4.24
CA ALA A 19 4.62 -24.82 3.08
C ALA A 19 4.16 -23.96 1.90
N TYR A 20 2.84 -23.76 1.73
CA TYR A 20 2.31 -22.88 0.68
C TYR A 20 2.81 -21.43 0.78
N PHE A 21 3.04 -20.93 2.00
CA PHE A 21 3.42 -19.52 2.23
C PHE A 21 4.93 -19.28 2.27
N HIS A 22 5.73 -20.30 2.56
CA HIS A 22 7.16 -20.15 2.91
C HIS A 22 7.99 -19.38 1.87
N ASP A 23 7.73 -19.59 0.57
CA ASP A 23 8.52 -18.97 -0.51
C ASP A 23 7.80 -17.80 -1.20
N ARG A 24 6.64 -17.37 -0.67
CA ARG A 24 5.86 -16.27 -1.24
C ARG A 24 6.33 -14.94 -0.66
N GLN A 25 6.45 -13.93 -1.52
CA GLN A 25 6.76 -12.57 -1.11
C GLN A 25 5.68 -12.06 -0.13
N ASN A 26 6.07 -11.19 0.80
CA ASN A 26 5.20 -10.52 1.78
C ASN A 26 4.61 -11.42 2.88
N TYR A 27 5.05 -12.68 3.01
CA TYR A 27 4.60 -13.58 4.07
C TYR A 27 5.69 -13.83 5.11
N GLU A 28 5.33 -13.65 6.38
CA GLU A 28 6.08 -14.14 7.52
C GLU A 28 5.32 -15.32 8.14
N VAL A 29 6.00 -16.46 8.27
CA VAL A 29 5.37 -17.72 8.67
C VAL A 29 5.87 -18.15 10.04
N SER A 30 4.93 -18.46 10.93
CA SER A 30 5.16 -19.11 12.22
C SER A 30 4.49 -20.48 12.25
N ASP A 31 4.56 -21.22 13.37
CA ASP A 31 4.06 -22.60 13.47
C ASP A 31 2.53 -22.70 13.21
N MET A 32 1.76 -21.73 13.70
CA MET A 32 0.29 -21.75 13.65
C MET A 32 -0.32 -20.51 12.99
N GLN A 33 0.51 -19.55 12.58
CA GLN A 33 0.04 -18.26 12.08
C GLN A 33 0.91 -17.79 10.93
N VAL A 34 0.25 -17.24 9.93
CA VAL A 34 0.84 -16.61 8.75
C VAL A 34 0.47 -15.14 8.77
N PHE A 35 1.48 -14.27 8.75
CA PHE A 35 1.31 -12.84 8.69
C PHE A 35 1.64 -12.34 7.29
N TYR A 36 0.65 -11.75 6.62
CA TYR A 36 0.87 -11.03 5.37
C TYR A 36 1.16 -9.58 5.67
N GLN A 37 2.24 -9.03 5.10
CA GLN A 37 2.51 -7.61 5.07
C GLN A 37 3.21 -7.20 3.77
N ASN A 38 2.57 -6.31 3.02
CA ASN A 38 3.19 -5.63 1.89
C ASN A 38 3.68 -4.25 2.33
N GLU A 39 4.99 -4.08 2.47
CA GLU A 39 5.60 -2.82 2.92
C GLU A 39 5.39 -1.66 1.93
N ASP A 40 5.18 -1.95 0.65
CA ASP A 40 4.99 -0.95 -0.38
C ASP A 40 3.56 -0.39 -0.38
N THR A 41 2.56 -1.21 -0.07
CA THR A 41 1.15 -0.79 -0.02
C THR A 41 0.66 -0.49 1.40
N GLY A 42 1.35 -1.02 2.41
CA GLY A 42 0.97 -0.98 3.81
C GLY A 42 -0.19 -1.91 4.17
N VAL A 43 -0.61 -2.80 3.27
CA VAL A 43 -1.66 -3.79 3.54
C VAL A 43 -1.07 -4.93 4.37
N TYR A 44 -1.84 -5.37 5.37
CA TYR A 44 -1.50 -6.51 6.21
C TYR A 44 -2.76 -7.21 6.74
N PHE A 45 -2.63 -8.52 6.99
CA PHE A 45 -3.64 -9.36 7.63
C PHE A 45 -3.00 -10.63 8.18
N LEU A 46 -3.76 -11.36 8.99
CA LEU A 46 -3.32 -12.60 9.61
C LEU A 46 -4.15 -13.77 9.09
N ILE A 47 -3.52 -14.94 8.97
CA ILE A 47 -4.20 -16.20 8.76
C ILE A 47 -3.72 -17.18 9.84
N ASP A 48 -4.63 -17.61 10.70
CA ASP A 48 -4.37 -18.60 11.73
C ASP A 48 -4.74 -19.99 11.21
N TYR A 49 -3.84 -20.96 11.35
CA TYR A 49 -4.14 -22.37 11.15
C TYR A 49 -4.89 -22.90 12.37
N ASN A 50 -6.00 -23.59 12.13
CA ASN A 50 -6.87 -24.09 13.18
C ASN A 50 -6.59 -25.59 13.36
N GLU A 51 -5.92 -25.94 14.45
CA GLU A 51 -5.82 -27.35 14.85
C GLU A 51 -7.23 -27.90 15.10
N SER A 52 -7.51 -29.09 14.53
CA SER A 52 -8.83 -29.67 14.60
C SER A 52 -9.13 -30.12 16.04
N ALA A 53 -10.16 -29.50 16.60
CA ALA A 53 -10.89 -29.83 17.83
C ALA A 53 -10.11 -29.72 19.15
N ASP A 54 -10.16 -28.54 19.78
CA ASP A 54 -10.12 -28.44 21.23
C ASP A 54 -11.32 -27.64 21.80
N GLU A 55 -12.01 -28.33 22.71
CA GLU A 55 -12.85 -27.91 23.83
C GLU A 55 -14.06 -26.95 23.66
N ASP A 56 -14.17 -26.16 22.59
CA ASP A 56 -15.30 -25.25 22.39
C ASP A 56 -16.33 -25.80 21.37
N PRO A 57 -17.51 -26.27 21.81
CA PRO A 57 -18.56 -26.73 20.92
C PRO A 57 -19.18 -25.61 20.05
N GLU A 58 -18.86 -24.34 20.29
CA GLU A 58 -19.27 -23.20 19.47
C GLU A 58 -18.23 -22.80 18.41
N ALA A 59 -17.04 -23.42 18.41
CA ALA A 59 -16.00 -23.12 17.43
C ALA A 59 -16.40 -23.51 16.01
N ILE A 60 -16.14 -22.62 15.06
CA ILE A 60 -16.41 -22.88 13.64
C ILE A 60 -15.36 -23.85 13.11
N GLU A 61 -15.80 -25.07 12.78
CA GLU A 61 -14.94 -26.10 12.22
C GLU A 61 -14.32 -25.63 10.90
N SER A 62 -13.01 -25.39 10.92
CA SER A 62 -12.25 -24.84 9.79
C SER A 62 -10.81 -25.33 9.82
N THR A 63 -10.13 -25.27 8.69
CA THR A 63 -8.69 -25.53 8.55
C THR A 63 -7.87 -24.31 8.95
N ALA A 64 -8.37 -23.13 8.61
CA ALA A 64 -7.73 -21.86 8.94
C ALA A 64 -8.77 -20.73 9.00
N SER A 65 -8.39 -19.60 9.58
CA SER A 65 -9.20 -18.39 9.61
C SER A 65 -8.36 -17.16 9.28
N LEU A 66 -8.90 -16.27 8.46
CA LEU A 66 -8.29 -15.00 8.10
C LEU A 66 -8.89 -13.88 8.94
N ASN A 67 -8.04 -13.00 9.46
CA ASN A 67 -8.42 -11.77 10.15
C ASN A 67 -7.91 -10.53 9.38
N LEU A 68 -8.84 -9.69 8.91
CA LEU A 68 -8.55 -8.44 8.21
C LEU A 68 -9.21 -7.25 8.92
N ASN A 69 -8.39 -6.28 9.33
CA ASN A 69 -8.88 -5.14 10.12
C ASN A 69 -9.86 -4.24 9.34
N TYR A 70 -10.90 -3.76 10.04
CA TYR A 70 -11.72 -2.64 9.59
C TYR A 70 -11.07 -1.30 9.93
N TYR A 71 -11.73 -0.21 9.51
CA TYR A 71 -11.21 1.15 9.57
C TYR A 71 -9.85 1.24 8.87
N ARG A 72 -9.85 0.75 7.64
CA ARG A 72 -8.70 0.77 6.74
C ARG A 72 -9.08 1.41 5.41
N PRO A 73 -8.09 1.89 4.64
CA PRO A 73 -8.33 2.30 3.26
C PRO A 73 -8.94 1.17 2.44
N HIS A 74 -9.83 1.49 1.50
CA HIS A 74 -10.58 0.47 0.74
C HIS A 74 -9.69 -0.54 0.00
N PHE A 75 -8.45 -0.17 -0.34
CA PHE A 75 -7.51 -1.03 -1.04
C PHE A 75 -7.04 -2.23 -0.20
N PHE A 76 -7.24 -2.23 1.12
CA PHE A 76 -7.01 -3.42 1.95
C PHE A 76 -7.84 -4.61 1.46
N GLY A 77 -9.12 -4.38 1.15
CA GLY A 77 -9.97 -5.41 0.56
C GLY A 77 -9.53 -5.79 -0.86
N LEU A 78 -9.08 -4.83 -1.68
CA LEU A 78 -8.65 -5.07 -3.06
C LEU A 78 -7.37 -5.91 -3.15
N GLU A 79 -6.45 -5.78 -2.21
CA GLU A 79 -5.23 -6.59 -2.17
C GLU A 79 -5.48 -7.95 -1.51
N ALA A 80 -6.16 -7.96 -0.37
CA ALA A 80 -6.47 -9.20 0.34
C ALA A 80 -7.29 -10.18 -0.51
N VAL A 81 -8.22 -9.69 -1.34
CA VAL A 81 -9.05 -10.57 -2.18
C VAL A 81 -8.21 -11.41 -3.16
N ASP A 82 -7.10 -10.88 -3.67
CA ASP A 82 -6.25 -11.61 -4.61
C ASP A 82 -5.42 -12.68 -3.89
N GLU A 83 -4.89 -12.38 -2.71
CA GLU A 83 -4.19 -13.36 -1.86
C GLU A 83 -5.13 -14.48 -1.38
N ILE A 84 -6.34 -14.11 -0.92
CA ILE A 84 -7.37 -15.07 -0.50
C ILE A 84 -7.79 -15.95 -1.66
N SER A 85 -8.00 -15.37 -2.85
CA SER A 85 -8.37 -16.14 -4.04
C SER A 85 -7.27 -17.15 -4.39
N ALA A 86 -6.00 -16.73 -4.35
CA ALA A 86 -4.88 -17.62 -4.64
C ALA A 86 -4.78 -18.78 -3.63
N LEU A 87 -5.06 -18.53 -2.35
CA LEU A 87 -5.10 -19.56 -1.31
C LEU A 87 -6.24 -20.55 -1.55
N ILE A 88 -7.45 -20.04 -1.80
CA ILE A 88 -8.64 -20.84 -2.05
C ILE A 88 -8.49 -21.65 -3.34
N ASP A 89 -7.95 -21.07 -4.40
CA ASP A 89 -7.71 -21.78 -5.66
C ASP A 89 -6.64 -22.87 -5.50
N HIS A 90 -5.67 -22.70 -4.61
CA HIS A 90 -4.65 -23.71 -4.36
C HIS A 90 -5.20 -24.93 -3.62
N PHE A 91 -5.89 -24.71 -2.50
CA PHE A 91 -6.39 -25.79 -1.64
C PHE A 91 -7.83 -26.21 -1.94
N GLN A 92 -8.51 -25.51 -2.85
CA GLN A 92 -9.92 -25.70 -3.20
C GLN A 92 -10.85 -25.54 -1.98
N PHE A 93 -10.57 -24.55 -1.14
CA PHE A 93 -11.34 -24.30 0.08
C PHE A 93 -12.79 -23.88 -0.22
N SER A 94 -13.73 -24.43 0.54
CA SER A 94 -15.02 -23.79 0.85
C SER A 94 -14.82 -22.79 1.98
N ILE A 95 -15.75 -21.85 2.11
CA ILE A 95 -15.69 -20.82 3.14
C ILE A 95 -16.92 -20.85 4.05
N HIS A 96 -16.75 -20.28 5.24
CA HIS A 96 -17.81 -19.77 6.10
C HIS A 96 -17.53 -18.29 6.39
N ASP A 97 -18.44 -17.41 5.95
CA ASP A 97 -18.40 -15.97 6.21
C ASP A 97 -19.56 -15.58 7.16
N PRO A 98 -19.28 -15.34 8.45
CA PRO A 98 -20.30 -15.00 9.44
C PRO A 98 -20.67 -13.50 9.45
N GLN A 99 -20.09 -12.67 8.59
CA GLN A 99 -20.36 -11.23 8.62
C GLN A 99 -21.78 -10.91 8.15
N ASN A 100 -22.33 -9.81 8.68
CA ASN A 100 -23.54 -9.22 8.12
C ASN A 100 -23.24 -8.76 6.68
N ALA A 101 -24.09 -9.18 5.72
CA ALA A 101 -23.83 -9.07 4.28
C ALA A 101 -22.64 -9.91 3.75
N GLY A 102 -22.22 -10.91 4.53
CA GLY A 102 -21.24 -11.93 4.18
C GLY A 102 -21.71 -12.88 3.07
N MET A 103 -20.79 -13.74 2.64
CA MET A 103 -21.03 -14.80 1.66
C MET A 103 -21.77 -16.01 2.24
N ALA A 104 -21.95 -16.09 3.56
CA ALA A 104 -22.43 -17.28 4.28
C ALA A 104 -21.55 -18.50 3.98
N ASP A 105 -22.14 -19.70 4.00
CA ASP A 105 -21.46 -20.95 3.67
C ASP A 105 -21.40 -21.18 2.17
N GLY A 106 -20.25 -21.66 1.68
CA GLY A 106 -20.14 -22.23 0.34
C GLY A 106 -18.93 -21.71 -0.45
N PRO A 107 -19.04 -21.55 -1.77
CA PRO A 107 -17.91 -21.14 -2.59
C PRO A 107 -17.58 -19.67 -2.37
N PHE A 108 -16.28 -19.37 -2.39
CA PHE A 108 -15.81 -18.00 -2.36
C PHE A 108 -16.12 -17.25 -3.65
N SER A 109 -16.41 -15.95 -3.53
CA SER A 109 -16.47 -15.04 -4.66
C SER A 109 -15.77 -13.74 -4.32
N LYS A 110 -14.94 -13.23 -5.26
CA LYS A 110 -14.25 -11.94 -5.07
C LYS A 110 -15.24 -10.81 -4.80
N GLU A 111 -16.34 -10.78 -5.54
CA GLU A 111 -17.38 -9.77 -5.39
C GLU A 111 -18.11 -9.91 -4.05
N GLY A 112 -18.32 -11.14 -3.56
CA GLY A 112 -18.92 -11.39 -2.25
C GLY A 112 -18.05 -10.87 -1.13
N PHE A 113 -16.77 -11.25 -1.12
CA PHE A 113 -15.79 -10.78 -0.16
C PHE A 113 -15.69 -9.26 -0.13
N LEU A 114 -15.51 -8.62 -1.30
CA LEU A 114 -15.39 -7.17 -1.38
C LEU A 114 -16.66 -6.46 -0.90
N ARG A 115 -17.86 -6.98 -1.19
CA ARG A 115 -19.10 -6.41 -0.67
C ARG A 115 -19.17 -6.51 0.85
N ALA A 116 -18.92 -7.69 1.40
CA ALA A 116 -18.99 -7.97 2.83
C ALA A 116 -17.96 -7.15 3.62
N TRP A 117 -16.71 -7.18 3.18
CA TRP A 117 -15.64 -6.43 3.81
C TRP A 117 -15.88 -4.92 3.74
N ASN A 118 -16.29 -4.37 2.59
CA ASN A 118 -16.58 -2.93 2.50
C ASN A 118 -17.76 -2.53 3.39
N HIS A 119 -18.80 -3.37 3.51
CA HIS A 119 -19.91 -3.12 4.41
C HIS A 119 -19.44 -3.06 5.88
N GLY A 120 -18.65 -4.03 6.33
CA GLY A 120 -18.07 -4.03 7.68
C GLY A 120 -17.07 -2.90 7.89
N ASN A 121 -16.29 -2.55 6.88
CA ASN A 121 -15.33 -1.44 6.94
C ASN A 121 -16.05 -0.10 7.11
N GLU A 122 -17.13 0.15 6.37
CA GLU A 122 -17.97 1.34 6.57
C GLU A 122 -18.54 1.41 8.00
N PHE A 123 -18.98 0.28 8.57
CA PHE A 123 -19.38 0.23 9.97
C PHE A 123 -18.21 0.59 10.90
N GLY A 124 -17.00 0.12 10.61
CA GLY A 124 -15.77 0.50 11.30
C GLY A 124 -15.51 2.01 11.28
N TYR A 125 -15.67 2.66 10.13
CA TYR A 125 -15.59 4.12 10.00
C TYR A 125 -16.64 4.82 10.85
N SER A 126 -17.89 4.38 10.77
CA SER A 126 -18.98 4.97 11.56
C SER A 126 -18.70 4.91 13.06
N ALA A 127 -18.34 3.72 13.57
CA ALA A 127 -18.09 3.51 14.98
C ALA A 127 -16.96 4.39 15.54
N ILE A 128 -15.87 4.56 14.79
CA ILE A 128 -14.73 5.36 15.22
C ILE A 128 -14.99 6.87 15.06
N LEU A 129 -15.55 7.29 13.93
CA LEU A 129 -15.71 8.72 13.62
C LEU A 129 -16.91 9.37 14.32
N GLN A 130 -17.87 8.58 14.80
CA GLN A 130 -19.05 9.09 15.51
C GLN A 130 -19.01 8.85 17.01
N GLY A 131 -18.07 8.06 17.50
CA GLY A 131 -17.88 7.75 18.91
C GLY A 131 -17.27 8.92 19.71
N ASP A 132 -17.34 8.83 21.04
CA ASP A 132 -16.90 9.89 21.95
C ASP A 132 -15.40 10.18 21.88
N ASN A 133 -14.61 9.21 21.40
CA ASN A 133 -13.15 9.31 21.22
C ASN A 133 -12.77 9.46 19.74
N ALA A 134 -13.63 10.06 18.92
CA ALA A 134 -13.32 10.30 17.51
C ALA A 134 -12.03 11.13 17.37
N PRO A 135 -11.12 10.76 16.44
CA PRO A 135 -9.86 11.47 16.26
C PRO A 135 -10.11 12.91 15.76
N ASP A 136 -9.46 13.88 16.40
CA ASP A 136 -9.51 15.30 16.00
C ASP A 136 -9.08 15.47 14.54
N LYS A 137 -8.03 14.72 14.17
CA LYS A 137 -7.40 14.75 12.86
C LYS A 137 -7.47 13.39 12.19
N VAL A 138 -7.94 13.39 10.95
CA VAL A 138 -7.97 12.23 10.08
C VAL A 138 -7.33 12.61 8.77
N TRP A 139 -6.34 11.84 8.35
CA TRP A 139 -5.68 12.02 7.07
C TRP A 139 -6.53 11.37 5.98
N THR A 140 -6.83 12.13 4.94
CA THR A 140 -7.72 11.66 3.88
C THR A 140 -7.26 12.10 2.52
N ILE A 141 -7.42 11.21 1.54
CA ILE A 141 -7.23 11.47 0.11
C ILE A 141 -8.46 10.94 -0.63
N PRO A 142 -8.86 11.54 -1.77
CA PRO A 142 -9.93 11.01 -2.61
C PRO A 142 -9.72 9.53 -2.94
N THR A 143 -10.79 8.75 -2.91
CA THR A 143 -10.75 7.29 -3.09
C THR A 143 -10.02 6.89 -4.37
N GLU A 144 -10.33 7.55 -5.49
CA GLU A 144 -9.71 7.29 -6.78
C GLU A 144 -8.19 7.52 -6.73
N GLN A 145 -7.74 8.61 -6.09
CA GLN A 145 -6.32 8.91 -5.97
C GLN A 145 -5.59 7.90 -5.06
N LEU A 146 -6.21 7.47 -3.94
CA LEU A 146 -5.67 6.40 -3.10
C LEU A 146 -5.53 5.10 -3.88
N GLU A 147 -6.54 4.73 -4.68
CA GLU A 147 -6.52 3.52 -5.48
C GLU A 147 -5.42 3.56 -6.55
N SER A 148 -5.24 4.68 -7.24
CA SER A 148 -4.17 4.85 -8.23
C SER A 148 -2.77 4.74 -7.61
N ILE A 149 -2.56 5.30 -6.43
CA ILE A 149 -1.31 5.21 -5.66
C ILE A 149 -1.08 3.77 -5.19
N TRP A 150 -2.11 3.12 -4.64
CA TRP A 150 -2.02 1.72 -4.24
C TRP A 150 -1.66 0.83 -5.43
N LYS A 151 -2.36 0.95 -6.57
CA LYS A 151 -2.09 0.19 -7.80
C LYS A 151 -0.67 0.39 -8.30
N TRP A 152 -0.10 1.58 -8.13
CA TRP A 152 1.27 1.87 -8.49
C TRP A 152 2.23 1.06 -7.61
N ASN A 153 2.10 1.18 -6.29
CA ASN A 153 2.96 0.48 -5.34
C ASN A 153 2.82 -1.04 -5.46
N TYR A 154 1.59 -1.54 -5.58
CA TYR A 154 1.30 -2.97 -5.73
C TYR A 154 1.94 -3.59 -6.98
N LYS A 155 2.07 -2.81 -8.06
CA LYS A 155 2.70 -3.27 -9.31
C LYS A 155 4.16 -2.88 -9.44
N LYS A 156 4.74 -2.18 -8.46
CA LYS A 156 6.09 -1.60 -8.54
C LYS A 156 7.12 -2.64 -8.96
N ASP A 157 7.16 -3.79 -8.29
CA ASP A 157 8.16 -4.83 -8.54
C ASP A 157 7.97 -5.47 -9.92
N ALA A 158 6.73 -5.80 -10.29
CA ALA A 158 6.43 -6.33 -11.61
C ALA A 158 6.79 -5.33 -12.74
N VAL A 159 6.58 -4.03 -12.50
CA VAL A 159 6.99 -2.98 -13.45
C VAL A 159 8.52 -2.88 -13.48
N GLN A 160 9.20 -2.92 -12.33
CA GLN A 160 10.67 -2.89 -12.22
C GLN A 160 11.31 -4.06 -12.98
N GLU A 161 10.77 -5.28 -12.87
CA GLU A 161 11.25 -6.46 -13.59
C GLU A 161 11.04 -6.38 -15.11
N SER A 162 10.05 -5.60 -15.57
CA SER A 162 9.76 -5.41 -16.99
C SER A 162 10.76 -4.48 -17.69
N PHE A 163 11.44 -3.60 -16.94
CA PHE A 163 12.49 -2.74 -17.47
C PHE A 163 13.76 -3.54 -17.75
N ARG A 164 14.25 -3.46 -18.99
CA ARG A 164 15.56 -4.03 -19.41
C ARG A 164 16.72 -3.06 -19.19
N GLU A 165 16.41 -1.81 -18.88
CA GLU A 165 17.36 -0.70 -18.74
C GLU A 165 17.64 -0.43 -17.26
N ASP A 166 18.73 0.27 -16.97
CA ASP A 166 19.12 0.72 -15.62
C ASP A 166 18.19 1.87 -15.13
N SER A 167 16.88 1.62 -15.11
CA SER A 167 15.84 2.53 -14.64
C SER A 167 15.17 1.99 -13.39
N PHE A 168 14.95 2.85 -12.42
CA PHE A 168 14.30 2.49 -11.15
C PHE A 168 12.81 2.82 -11.18
N VAL A 169 12.02 2.07 -10.42
CA VAL A 169 10.59 2.35 -10.18
C VAL A 169 10.42 2.66 -8.69
N PRO A 170 10.10 3.91 -8.32
CA PRO A 170 10.06 4.29 -6.92
C PRO A 170 8.70 3.97 -6.30
N ARG A 171 8.67 3.86 -4.97
CA ARG A 171 7.42 3.82 -4.19
C ARG A 171 6.82 5.23 -4.08
N VAL A 172 5.50 5.33 -4.05
CA VAL A 172 4.78 6.52 -3.60
C VAL A 172 4.36 6.34 -2.15
N PHE A 173 4.65 7.32 -1.29
CA PHE A 173 4.25 7.32 0.13
C PHE A 173 3.65 8.67 0.53
N PHE A 174 3.15 8.76 1.76
CA PHE A 174 2.48 9.97 2.24
C PHE A 174 3.31 10.74 3.27
N MET A 175 3.18 12.07 3.22
CA MET A 175 3.73 12.96 4.23
C MET A 175 2.70 14.00 4.66
N ALA A 176 2.82 14.49 5.90
CA ALA A 176 2.16 15.69 6.40
C ALA A 176 3.01 16.91 6.07
N VAL A 177 2.60 17.74 5.10
CA VAL A 177 3.28 19.00 4.74
C VAL A 177 2.31 20.16 4.94
N GLY A 178 2.70 21.13 5.77
CA GLY A 178 1.84 22.30 6.06
C GLY A 178 0.46 21.91 6.61
N GLY A 179 0.38 20.81 7.37
CA GLY A 179 -0.87 20.31 7.94
C GLY A 179 -1.77 19.53 6.97
N LYS A 180 -1.36 19.31 5.72
CA LYS A 180 -2.08 18.52 4.71
C LYS A 180 -1.32 17.22 4.41
N VAL A 181 -2.07 16.16 4.09
CA VAL A 181 -1.49 14.94 3.53
C VAL A 181 -1.15 15.18 2.07
N VAL A 182 0.04 14.75 1.66
CA VAL A 182 0.56 14.87 0.29
C VAL A 182 1.23 13.57 -0.13
N SER A 183 1.13 13.24 -1.41
CA SER A 183 1.83 12.13 -2.06
C SER A 183 3.27 12.51 -2.39
N VAL A 184 4.20 11.59 -2.14
CA VAL A 184 5.64 11.84 -2.24
C VAL A 184 6.33 10.64 -2.87
N THR A 185 7.37 10.89 -3.65
CA THR A 185 8.31 9.84 -4.08
C THR A 185 9.75 10.34 -3.96
N VAL A 186 10.71 9.41 -3.84
CA VAL A 186 12.14 9.75 -3.69
C VAL A 186 12.82 9.61 -5.05
N TRP A 187 13.53 10.65 -5.47
CA TRP A 187 14.32 10.66 -6.70
C TRP A 187 15.78 11.03 -6.39
N PRO A 188 16.63 10.03 -6.10
CA PRO A 188 17.98 10.26 -5.63
C PRO A 188 18.92 10.63 -6.78
N ASP A 189 19.82 11.60 -6.56
CA ASP A 189 20.91 12.01 -7.47
C ASP A 189 20.56 12.17 -8.96
N ALA A 190 19.29 12.48 -9.25
CA ALA A 190 18.76 12.57 -10.61
C ALA A 190 19.10 11.32 -11.45
N ILE A 191 18.91 10.13 -10.88
CA ILE A 191 19.07 8.86 -11.62
C ILE A 191 17.93 8.65 -12.64
N SER A 192 18.14 7.71 -13.55
CA SER A 192 17.11 7.26 -14.50
C SER A 192 16.03 6.50 -13.74
N GLU A 193 14.79 6.99 -13.83
CA GLU A 193 13.68 6.54 -13.01
C GLU A 193 12.36 6.73 -13.75
N LEU A 194 11.41 5.82 -13.53
CA LEU A 194 10.02 5.99 -13.91
C LEU A 194 9.31 6.79 -12.80
N ILE A 195 9.30 8.11 -12.92
CA ILE A 195 8.82 8.99 -11.86
C ILE A 195 7.30 9.14 -11.94
N PRO A 196 6.52 8.75 -10.92
CA PRO A 196 5.08 9.00 -10.87
C PRO A 196 4.76 10.46 -10.58
N ARG A 197 3.65 10.95 -11.13
CA ARG A 197 3.07 12.26 -10.79
C ARG A 197 2.58 12.23 -9.35
N VAL A 198 3.26 12.98 -8.49
CA VAL A 198 2.99 13.15 -7.05
C VAL A 198 2.92 14.63 -6.70
N ASP A 199 2.63 14.97 -5.45
CA ASP A 199 2.63 16.36 -4.98
C ASP A 199 4.06 16.89 -4.78
N PHE A 200 4.95 16.05 -4.23
CA PHE A 200 6.33 16.40 -3.94
C PHE A 200 7.34 15.31 -4.33
N LEU A 201 8.53 15.76 -4.71
CA LEU A 201 9.72 14.92 -4.85
C LEU A 201 10.62 15.12 -3.64
N VAL A 202 11.09 14.02 -3.06
CA VAL A 202 12.23 14.02 -2.14
C VAL A 202 13.48 13.73 -2.95
N ILE A 203 14.32 14.75 -3.10
CA ILE A 203 15.54 14.65 -3.88
C ILE A 203 16.71 14.49 -2.91
N ASP A 204 17.19 13.25 -2.80
CA ASP A 204 18.37 12.90 -2.03
C ASP A 204 19.61 13.09 -2.88
N LYS A 205 20.42 14.09 -2.56
CA LYS A 205 21.66 14.42 -3.26
C LYS A 205 22.84 13.90 -2.47
N ASP A 206 23.51 12.88 -2.99
CA ASP A 206 24.84 12.46 -2.56
C ASP A 206 25.85 12.94 -3.60
N GLU A 207 25.85 12.40 -4.81
CA GLU A 207 26.74 12.84 -5.89
C GLU A 207 26.45 14.26 -6.39
N LEU A 208 25.21 14.70 -6.35
CA LEU A 208 24.82 16.05 -6.75
C LEU A 208 24.89 17.07 -5.61
N ALA A 209 25.31 16.65 -4.41
CA ALA A 209 25.38 17.56 -3.27
C ALA A 209 26.40 18.71 -3.48
N PRO A 210 26.09 19.90 -2.93
CA PRO A 210 26.99 21.05 -3.00
C PRO A 210 28.33 20.74 -2.30
N ARG A 211 29.42 21.18 -2.92
CA ARG A 211 30.77 21.06 -2.36
C ARG A 211 31.09 22.27 -1.49
N SER A 212 31.49 22.05 -0.25
CA SER A 212 32.10 23.08 0.59
C SER A 212 33.60 23.17 0.30
N LEU A 213 34.12 24.40 0.16
CA LEU A 213 35.55 24.68 -0.08
C LEU A 213 36.50 24.07 0.97
N PHE A 214 36.01 23.72 2.17
CA PHE A 214 36.85 23.21 3.27
C PHE A 214 36.36 21.91 3.92
N ARG A 215 35.15 21.43 3.62
CA ARG A 215 34.53 20.29 4.32
C ARG A 215 34.07 19.15 3.41
N GLY A 216 34.48 19.17 2.14
CA GLY A 216 34.06 18.17 1.17
C GLY A 216 32.58 18.30 0.83
N ARG A 217 32.00 17.20 0.34
CA ARG A 217 30.60 17.10 -0.09
C ARG A 217 29.75 16.64 1.10
N LYS A 218 28.63 17.31 1.34
CA LYS A 218 27.70 16.96 2.43
C LYS A 218 26.36 16.58 1.82
N LYS A 219 25.89 15.36 2.11
CA LYS A 219 24.56 14.90 1.69
C LYS A 219 23.50 15.97 1.98
N ASP A 220 22.65 16.20 1.00
CA ASP A 220 21.61 17.22 1.03
C ASP A 220 20.31 16.63 0.53
N GLN A 221 19.21 16.94 1.20
CA GLN A 221 17.87 16.48 0.83
C GLN A 221 17.00 17.69 0.55
N VAL A 222 16.27 17.66 -0.57
CA VAL A 222 15.35 18.74 -0.96
C VAL A 222 13.95 18.16 -1.14
N LEU A 223 12.98 18.71 -0.43
CA LEU A 223 11.56 18.48 -0.69
C LEU A 223 11.04 19.54 -1.66
N LEU A 224 10.71 19.13 -2.89
CA LEU A 224 10.38 20.02 -4.00
C LEU A 224 8.95 19.74 -4.50
N PRO A 225 8.07 20.75 -4.64
CA PRO A 225 6.79 20.56 -5.32
C PRO A 225 7.03 20.01 -6.73
N PHE A 226 6.29 18.96 -7.12
CA PHE A 226 6.50 18.30 -8.40
C PHE A 226 6.36 19.26 -9.59
N ASP A 227 5.42 20.22 -9.48
CA ASP A 227 5.15 21.22 -10.50
C ASP A 227 6.36 22.09 -10.87
N GLU A 228 7.34 22.23 -9.99
CA GLU A 228 8.58 22.93 -10.30
C GLU A 228 9.35 22.22 -11.43
N LEU A 229 9.24 20.90 -11.57
CA LEU A 229 9.91 20.11 -12.61
C LEU A 229 8.99 19.61 -13.71
N ALA A 230 7.68 19.85 -13.63
CA ALA A 230 6.71 19.29 -14.57
C ALA A 230 7.05 19.61 -16.05
N PHE A 231 7.52 20.82 -16.34
CA PHE A 231 7.94 21.21 -17.70
C PHE A 231 9.18 20.45 -18.18
N ASP A 232 10.14 20.15 -17.29
CA ASP A 232 11.33 19.37 -17.67
C ASP A 232 10.97 17.91 -17.93
N PHE A 233 9.91 17.41 -17.29
CA PHE A 233 9.45 16.03 -17.43
C PHE A 233 8.50 15.80 -18.60
N GLU A 234 7.82 16.84 -19.09
CA GLU A 234 6.84 16.75 -20.18
C GLU A 234 7.32 15.93 -21.40
N PRO A 235 8.57 16.03 -21.89
CA PRO A 235 9.06 15.22 -23.00
C PRO A 235 9.11 13.70 -22.73
N TYR A 236 8.99 13.28 -21.47
CA TYR A 236 9.17 11.90 -21.01
C TYR A 236 7.87 11.24 -20.54
N VAL A 237 6.72 11.88 -20.76
CA VAL A 237 5.44 11.39 -20.28
C VAL A 237 5.09 10.00 -20.81
N THR A 238 4.59 9.15 -19.92
CA THR A 238 3.99 7.84 -20.22
C THR A 238 2.67 7.70 -19.48
N SER A 239 1.68 7.11 -20.17
CA SER A 239 0.32 6.92 -19.67
C SER A 239 -0.04 5.45 -19.47
N GLU A 240 0.94 4.55 -19.49
CA GLU A 240 0.71 3.09 -19.42
C GLU A 240 0.53 2.58 -17.98
N HIS A 241 0.61 3.47 -16.98
CA HIS A 241 0.61 3.14 -15.55
C HIS A 241 -0.62 3.71 -14.83
N SER A 242 -0.87 3.23 -13.60
CA SER A 242 -2.01 3.68 -12.77
C SER A 242 -1.92 5.14 -12.33
N LEU A 243 -0.72 5.70 -12.36
CA LEU A 243 -0.43 7.12 -12.24
C LEU A 243 0.14 7.61 -13.55
N LEU A 244 -0.15 8.87 -13.89
CA LEU A 244 0.64 9.59 -14.89
C LEU A 244 2.11 9.52 -14.45
N ALA A 245 3.00 9.10 -15.33
CA ALA A 245 4.41 8.93 -14.99
C ALA A 245 5.32 9.44 -16.10
N TYR A 246 6.61 9.50 -15.80
CA TYR A 246 7.62 10.05 -16.69
C TYR A 246 8.82 9.13 -16.72
N THR A 247 9.12 8.54 -17.88
CA THR A 247 10.25 7.62 -18.05
C THR A 247 11.50 8.41 -18.37
N LEU A 248 12.31 8.74 -17.36
CA LEU A 248 13.54 9.48 -17.60
C LEU A 248 14.57 8.64 -18.36
N PRO A 249 15.34 9.23 -19.30
CA PRO A 249 16.26 8.48 -20.15
C PRO A 249 17.30 7.68 -19.36
N ALA A 250 17.55 6.44 -19.76
CA ALA A 250 18.64 5.60 -19.28
C ALA A 250 19.87 5.63 -20.21
N PRO A 251 21.09 5.41 -19.70
CA PRO A 251 21.44 5.21 -18.28
C PRO A 251 21.62 6.52 -17.49
N GLN A 252 21.42 7.67 -18.14
CA GLN A 252 21.61 8.98 -17.53
C GLN A 252 20.55 9.97 -17.98
N VAL A 253 20.00 10.69 -17.00
CA VAL A 253 19.11 11.81 -17.27
C VAL A 253 19.88 12.98 -17.92
N PRO A 254 19.22 13.84 -18.71
CA PRO A 254 19.87 14.95 -19.41
C PRO A 254 20.69 15.87 -18.50
N GLU A 255 21.87 16.34 -18.96
CA GLU A 255 22.77 17.16 -18.14
C GLU A 255 22.14 18.50 -17.70
N ASN A 256 21.23 19.08 -18.49
CA ASN A 256 20.48 20.28 -18.08
C ASN A 256 19.63 20.01 -16.84
N LEU A 257 18.97 18.84 -16.78
CA LEU A 257 18.18 18.42 -15.64
C LEU A 257 19.09 18.11 -14.45
N ARG A 258 20.18 17.34 -14.64
CA ARG A 258 21.19 17.09 -13.58
C ARG A 258 21.74 18.39 -13.00
N LYS A 259 22.05 19.37 -13.84
CA LYS A 259 22.53 20.70 -13.41
C LYS A 259 21.45 21.43 -12.61
N ARG A 260 20.20 21.42 -13.07
CA ARG A 260 19.08 22.01 -12.34
C ARG A 260 18.95 21.41 -10.95
N ILE A 261 19.00 20.09 -10.82
CA ILE A 261 18.92 19.38 -9.53
C ILE A 261 20.10 19.72 -8.61
N ARG A 262 21.32 19.78 -9.17
CA ARG A 262 22.53 20.20 -8.45
C ARG A 262 22.41 21.61 -7.86
N ASP A 263 21.79 22.53 -8.60
CA ASP A 263 21.64 23.93 -8.22
C ASP A 263 20.44 24.18 -7.27
N LEU A 264 19.59 23.17 -7.02
CA LEU A 264 18.49 23.27 -6.06
C LEU A 264 19.02 23.51 -4.65
N LYS A 265 18.44 24.50 -3.98
CA LYS A 265 18.68 24.79 -2.57
C LYS A 265 17.60 24.12 -1.72
N GLN A 266 17.92 23.87 -0.46
CA GLN A 266 16.91 23.47 0.53
C GLN A 266 15.76 24.49 0.52
N THR A 267 14.55 23.98 0.37
CA THR A 267 13.32 24.79 0.26
C THR A 267 12.81 25.24 1.63
N GLY A 268 13.35 24.68 2.72
CA GLY A 268 12.83 24.87 4.08
C GLY A 268 11.49 24.16 4.33
N ILE A 269 10.95 23.46 3.33
CA ILE A 269 9.75 22.65 3.46
C ILE A 269 10.12 21.38 4.22
N THR A 270 9.38 21.12 5.29
CA THR A 270 9.51 19.91 6.10
C THR A 270 8.18 19.17 6.14
N GLY A 271 8.23 17.87 6.34
CA GLY A 271 7.04 17.09 6.63
C GLY A 271 7.35 15.84 7.43
N GLU A 272 6.29 15.20 7.92
CA GLU A 272 6.36 13.98 8.71
C GLU A 272 5.78 12.83 7.89
N GLY A 273 6.44 11.66 7.87
CA GLY A 273 5.91 10.49 7.19
C GLY A 273 4.59 10.02 7.80
N ILE A 274 3.64 9.62 6.95
CA ILE A 274 2.37 9.02 7.35
C ILE A 274 2.32 7.61 6.78
N SER A 275 1.94 6.63 7.60
CA SER A 275 1.78 5.25 7.14
C SER A 275 0.62 5.14 6.14
N MET A 276 0.75 4.28 5.14
CA MET A 276 -0.27 4.08 4.09
C MET A 276 -1.63 3.67 4.68
N ASP A 277 -1.62 2.83 5.71
CA ASP A 277 -2.83 2.35 6.40
C ASP A 277 -3.55 3.43 7.23
N GLN A 278 -2.92 4.59 7.45
CA GLN A 278 -3.47 5.72 8.19
C GLN A 278 -4.14 6.79 7.31
N VAL A 279 -3.99 6.71 5.99
CA VAL A 279 -4.60 7.68 5.04
C VAL A 279 -5.90 7.10 4.48
N LEU A 280 -7.03 7.59 4.97
CA LEU A 280 -8.35 7.03 4.73
C LEU A 280 -9.05 7.61 3.49
N ASN A 281 -10.07 6.91 3.01
CA ASN A 281 -10.94 7.36 1.92
C ASN A 281 -11.69 8.64 2.32
N ALA A 282 -11.44 9.76 1.64
CA ALA A 282 -12.07 11.05 1.94
C ALA A 282 -13.60 10.99 1.91
N GLU A 283 -14.17 10.26 0.95
CA GLU A 283 -15.60 10.12 0.74
C GLU A 283 -16.27 9.40 1.91
N ILE A 284 -15.66 8.33 2.42
CA ILE A 284 -16.18 7.56 3.56
C ILE A 284 -16.02 8.36 4.86
N VAL A 285 -14.88 9.04 5.06
CA VAL A 285 -14.71 9.92 6.23
C VAL A 285 -15.74 11.05 6.23
N THR A 286 -15.98 11.69 5.08
CA THR A 286 -16.97 12.77 4.95
C THR A 286 -18.39 12.28 5.26
N LYS A 287 -18.72 11.04 4.88
CA LYS A 287 -20.02 10.41 5.17
C LYS A 287 -20.30 10.29 6.68
N PHE A 288 -19.28 10.02 7.50
CA PHE A 288 -19.45 9.69 8.92
C PHE A 288 -18.95 10.74 9.90
N LYS A 289 -18.03 11.63 9.51
CA LYS A 289 -17.53 12.69 10.38
C LYS A 289 -18.63 13.72 10.63
N LYS A 290 -18.99 13.92 11.90
CA LYS A 290 -19.91 15.00 12.31
C LYS A 290 -19.24 16.34 11.98
N GLY A 291 -19.96 17.20 11.26
CA GLY A 291 -19.52 18.56 10.93
C GLY A 291 -19.43 19.48 12.13
#